data_AF-A0A6J8FLH5-F1
#
_entry.id   AF-A0A6J8FLH5-F1
#
_cell.length_a   1.000
_cell.length_b   1.000
_cell.length_c   1.000
_cell.angle_alpha   90.00
_cell.angle_beta   90.00
_cell.angle_gamma   90.00
#
_symmetry.space_group_name_H-M   'P 1'
#
loop_
_entity.id
_entity.type
_entity.pdbx_description
1 polymer ?
#
loop_
_entity_poly.entity_id
_entity_poly.type
_entity_poly.pdbx_seq_one_letter_code
_entity_poly.pdbx_strand_id
1 'polypeptide(L)'
;MNGELNIGAGRVIFYRTIAKQNRNTLPLWTLQRHLYAYHPYVWFAIASASNAEAMEALAERLGMKLVQDATTSYKISIRRSSELLDGELNAQLQCTKMNRPWDRFLVTHYVRSQMPDLRFLVRARHPIKKRIVDAYLETDILRSTRDSVQSVLSPELGEVCYCCERVIRKWAMRTQAGVTLQLVETRRTPLIITKAGDEGERLEYEWIVVLPQKAERVDVAALSAELWDYGNLLARELEPGMEEFLSHTMTAAASY
;
A
#
# COMPACT_ATOMS: atom_id res chain seq x y z
N MET A 1 19.82 4.89 -5.62
CA MET A 1 18.69 3.95 -5.48
C MET A 1 17.47 4.79 -5.14
N ASN A 2 16.34 4.58 -5.80
CA ASN A 2 15.13 5.36 -5.53
C ASN A 2 14.39 4.68 -4.39
N GLY A 3 14.48 5.29 -3.20
CA GLY A 3 13.78 4.85 -2.00
C GLY A 3 12.58 5.74 -1.70
N GLU A 4 11.61 5.20 -1.01
CA GLU A 4 10.43 5.92 -0.53
C GLU A 4 10.01 5.42 0.84
N LEU A 5 9.47 6.32 1.64
CA LEU A 5 8.69 6.01 2.83
C LEU A 5 7.21 6.01 2.43
N ASN A 6 6.48 4.97 2.83
CA ASN A 6 5.03 4.90 2.76
C ASN A 6 4.48 4.85 4.19
N ILE A 7 3.51 5.70 4.50
CA ILE A 7 2.73 5.64 5.74
C ILE A 7 1.31 5.30 5.35
N GLY A 8 0.96 4.02 5.48
CA GLY A 8 -0.36 3.53 5.06
C GLY A 8 -1.31 3.37 6.24
N ALA A 9 -2.57 3.73 6.02
CA ALA A 9 -3.68 3.43 6.92
C ALA A 9 -4.25 2.03 6.64
N GLY A 10 -4.65 1.32 7.70
CA GLY A 10 -5.24 -0.01 7.58
C GLY A 10 -5.38 -0.72 8.91
N ARG A 11 -5.26 -2.06 8.89
CA ARG A 11 -5.36 -2.92 10.06
C ARG A 11 -4.22 -3.93 10.12
N VAL A 12 -3.68 -4.13 11.32
CA VAL A 12 -2.86 -5.30 11.63
C VAL A 12 -3.77 -6.45 12.07
N ILE A 13 -3.80 -7.51 11.28
CA ILE A 13 -4.57 -8.72 11.57
C ILE A 13 -3.63 -9.77 12.17
N PHE A 14 -3.82 -10.10 13.44
CA PHE A 14 -2.99 -11.06 14.14
C PHE A 14 -3.48 -12.50 13.93
N TYR A 15 -2.55 -13.45 13.79
CA TYR A 15 -2.90 -14.87 13.79
C TYR A 15 -3.39 -15.30 15.18
N ARG A 16 -4.45 -16.11 15.23
CA ARG A 16 -5.05 -16.58 16.50
C ARG A 16 -4.06 -17.24 17.45
N THR A 17 -3.00 -17.86 16.92
CA THR A 17 -1.96 -18.57 17.68
C THR A 17 -1.18 -17.69 18.65
N ILE A 18 -1.24 -16.35 18.54
CA ILE A 18 -0.58 -15.46 19.50
C ILE A 18 -1.26 -15.42 20.87
N ALA A 19 -2.55 -15.76 20.93
CA ALA A 19 -3.32 -15.78 22.15
C ALA A 19 -2.99 -17.03 22.98
N LYS A 20 -2.34 -16.85 24.13
CA LYS A 20 -2.21 -17.94 25.11
C LYS A 20 -3.59 -18.23 25.73
N GLN A 21 -3.96 -19.51 25.81
CA GLN A 21 -5.14 -20.02 26.55
C GLN A 21 -6.53 -19.65 25.98
N ASN A 22 -6.72 -19.63 24.65
CA ASN A 22 -8.01 -19.31 24.01
C ASN A 22 -8.61 -17.94 24.39
N ARG A 23 -7.84 -17.04 25.02
CA ARG A 23 -8.27 -15.67 25.30
C ARG A 23 -8.04 -14.81 24.05
N ASN A 24 -9.11 -14.40 23.38
CA ASN A 24 -9.04 -13.58 22.16
C ASN A 24 -8.69 -12.10 22.43
N THR A 25 -8.29 -11.75 23.64
CA THR A 25 -8.00 -10.37 24.04
C THR A 25 -6.58 -10.28 24.59
N LEU A 26 -5.76 -9.45 23.96
CA LEU A 26 -4.41 -9.12 24.40
C LEU A 26 -4.31 -7.59 24.58
N PRO A 27 -3.59 -7.10 25.60
CA PRO A 27 -3.33 -5.67 25.75
C PRO A 27 -2.59 -5.11 24.53
N LEU A 28 -2.87 -3.85 24.18
CA LEU A 28 -2.27 -3.16 23.03
C LEU A 28 -0.73 -3.24 23.03
N TRP A 29 -0.10 -3.01 24.19
CA TRP A 29 1.36 -3.08 24.34
C TRP A 29 1.92 -4.49 24.09
N THR A 30 1.15 -5.54 24.38
CA THR A 30 1.54 -6.93 24.09
C THR A 30 1.49 -7.20 22.59
N LEU A 31 0.43 -6.75 21.91
CA LEU A 31 0.30 -6.84 20.45
C LEU A 31 1.44 -6.10 19.74
N GLN A 32 1.73 -4.87 20.20
CA GLN A 32 2.83 -4.06 19.69
C GLN A 32 4.19 -4.77 19.86
N ARG A 33 4.43 -5.42 21.01
CA ARG A 33 5.65 -6.21 21.23
C ARG A 33 5.75 -7.42 20.31
N HIS A 34 4.65 -8.13 20.07
CA HIS A 34 4.64 -9.30 19.19
C HIS A 34 4.93 -8.94 17.73
N LEU A 35 4.48 -7.78 17.26
CA LEU A 35 4.78 -7.27 15.92
C LEU A 35 6.28 -7.19 15.66
N TYR A 36 7.04 -6.67 16.63
CA TYR A 36 8.49 -6.49 16.50
C TYR A 36 9.28 -7.80 16.65
N ALA A 37 8.77 -8.76 17.43
CA ALA A 37 9.54 -9.94 17.80
C ALA A 37 9.28 -11.17 16.92
N TYR A 38 8.06 -11.35 16.39
CA TYR A 38 7.65 -12.65 15.81
C TYR A 38 6.92 -12.55 14.47
N HIS A 39 6.64 -11.34 13.98
CA HIS A 39 5.81 -11.08 12.80
C HIS A 39 4.55 -11.96 12.62
N PRO A 40 3.72 -12.20 13.66
CA PRO A 40 2.61 -13.14 13.58
C PRO A 40 1.34 -12.46 13.04
N TYR A 41 1.46 -11.72 11.93
CA TYR A 41 0.39 -10.86 11.45
C TYR A 41 0.35 -10.74 9.92
N VAL A 42 -0.80 -10.26 9.44
CA VAL A 42 -1.02 -9.78 8.07
C VAL A 42 -1.39 -8.30 8.14
N TRP A 43 -0.78 -7.48 7.28
CA TRP A 43 -1.20 -6.10 7.10
C TRP A 43 -2.29 -6.02 6.03
N PHE A 44 -3.40 -5.37 6.35
CA PHE A 44 -4.49 -5.11 5.42
C PHE A 44 -4.69 -3.60 5.28
N ALA A 45 -4.27 -3.04 4.15
CA ALA A 45 -4.51 -1.63 3.82
C ALA A 45 -5.98 -1.47 3.47
N ILE A 46 -6.70 -0.59 4.18
CA ILE A 46 -8.11 -0.33 3.93
C ILE A 46 -8.50 1.02 4.50
N ALA A 47 -9.41 1.70 3.82
CA ALA A 47 -10.14 2.88 4.25
C ALA A 47 -11.63 2.74 3.89
N SER A 48 -12.51 3.45 4.59
CA SER A 48 -13.92 3.50 4.22
C SER A 48 -14.15 4.46 3.07
N ALA A 49 -15.13 4.16 2.21
CA ALA A 49 -15.57 5.09 1.17
C ALA A 49 -16.09 6.41 1.76
N SER A 50 -16.63 6.40 2.98
CA SER A 50 -17.08 7.62 3.67
C SER A 50 -15.93 8.56 4.06
N ASN A 51 -14.67 8.09 4.04
CA ASN A 51 -13.52 8.92 4.33
C ASN A 51 -13.08 9.82 3.16
N ALA A 52 -13.64 9.67 1.96
CA ALA A 52 -13.18 10.40 0.78
C ALA A 52 -13.25 11.93 0.97
N GLU A 53 -14.40 12.44 1.42
CA GLU A 53 -14.59 13.87 1.68
C GLU A 53 -13.63 14.39 2.77
N ALA A 54 -13.40 13.61 3.82
CA ALA A 54 -12.47 13.97 4.89
C ALA A 54 -11.01 14.07 4.39
N MET A 55 -10.60 13.17 3.49
CA MET A 55 -9.25 13.19 2.92
C MET A 55 -9.04 14.33 1.93
N GLU A 56 -10.07 14.68 1.16
CA GLU A 56 -10.04 15.88 0.30
C GLU A 56 -9.95 17.15 1.16
N ALA A 57 -10.79 17.28 2.18
CA ALA A 57 -10.76 18.42 3.11
C ALA A 57 -9.41 18.52 3.85
N LEU A 58 -8.80 17.39 4.22
CA LEU A 58 -7.46 17.35 4.79
C LEU A 58 -6.42 17.88 3.79
N ALA A 59 -6.46 17.43 2.53
CA ALA A 59 -5.54 17.90 1.50
C ALA A 59 -5.66 19.42 1.27
N GLU A 60 -6.88 19.94 1.25
CA GLU A 60 -7.14 21.39 1.15
C GLU A 60 -6.60 22.16 2.36
N ARG A 61 -6.87 21.68 3.58
CA ARG A 61 -6.39 22.30 4.82
C ARG A 61 -4.87 22.34 4.92
N LEU A 62 -4.20 21.34 4.37
CA LEU A 62 -2.74 21.28 4.26
C LEU A 62 -2.18 22.09 3.08
N GLY A 63 -3.03 22.70 2.25
CA GLY A 63 -2.62 23.45 1.07
C GLY A 63 -1.98 22.58 -0.02
N MET A 64 -2.33 21.29 -0.06
CA MET A 64 -1.81 20.37 -1.06
C MET A 64 -2.43 20.64 -2.43
N LYS A 65 -1.63 20.46 -3.49
CA LYS A 65 -2.11 20.60 -4.87
C LYS A 65 -2.44 19.24 -5.44
N LEU A 66 -3.59 19.11 -6.11
CA LEU A 66 -3.91 17.92 -6.90
C LEU A 66 -2.90 17.82 -8.06
N VAL A 67 -2.06 16.79 -8.04
CA VAL A 67 -1.03 16.54 -9.07
C VAL A 67 -1.39 15.40 -10.01
N GLN A 68 -2.37 14.58 -9.62
CA GLN A 68 -2.93 13.52 -10.44
C GLN A 68 -4.41 13.35 -10.08
N ASP A 69 -5.29 13.63 -11.03
CA ASP A 69 -6.72 13.34 -10.90
C ASP A 69 -7.00 11.84 -11.09
N ALA A 70 -8.24 11.40 -10.90
CA ALA A 70 -8.65 10.01 -10.92
C ALA A 70 -8.19 9.31 -12.20
N THR A 71 -7.11 8.54 -12.09
CA THR A 71 -6.46 7.91 -13.23
C THR A 71 -6.45 6.40 -13.04
N THR A 72 -7.06 5.69 -13.97
CA THR A 72 -7.02 4.22 -14.01
C THR A 72 -5.66 3.72 -14.47
N SER A 73 -5.11 2.77 -13.73
CA SER A 73 -3.88 2.05 -14.06
C SER A 73 -3.99 0.61 -13.57
N TYR A 74 -3.17 -0.28 -14.08
CA TYR A 74 -3.14 -1.67 -13.63
C TYR A 74 -1.77 -1.99 -13.06
N LYS A 75 -1.75 -2.55 -11.86
CA LYS A 75 -0.52 -3.10 -11.28
C LYS A 75 -0.49 -4.58 -11.56
N ILE A 76 0.61 -5.04 -12.14
CA ILE A 76 0.83 -6.45 -12.43
C ILE A 76 2.09 -6.96 -11.74
N SER A 77 2.12 -8.24 -11.42
CA SER A 77 3.35 -8.94 -11.08
C SER A 77 3.54 -10.12 -12.03
N ILE A 78 4.71 -10.17 -12.66
CA ILE A 78 5.10 -11.19 -13.63
C ILE A 78 6.17 -12.07 -13.00
N ARG A 79 5.95 -13.38 -13.02
CA ARG A 79 6.96 -14.38 -12.64
C ARG A 79 7.63 -14.89 -13.91
N ARG A 80 8.95 -14.70 -13.99
CA ARG A 80 9.78 -15.19 -15.10
C ARG A 80 10.91 -16.03 -14.51
N SER A 81 10.83 -17.35 -14.72
CA SER A 81 11.74 -18.31 -14.08
C SER A 81 11.74 -18.12 -12.55
N SER A 82 12.88 -17.78 -11.95
CA SER A 82 13.02 -17.48 -10.52
C SER A 82 12.91 -15.98 -10.17
N GLU A 83 12.70 -15.11 -11.17
CA GLU A 83 12.58 -13.67 -10.96
C GLU A 83 11.11 -13.23 -10.91
N LEU A 84 10.81 -12.31 -10.00
CA LEU A 84 9.55 -11.56 -9.98
C LEU A 84 9.80 -10.15 -10.51
N LEU A 85 8.88 -9.64 -11.30
CA LEU A 85 8.88 -8.28 -11.85
C LEU A 85 7.55 -7.60 -11.55
N ASP A 86 7.58 -6.30 -11.27
CA ASP A 86 6.40 -5.47 -11.05
C ASP A 86 6.21 -4.52 -12.25
N GLY A 87 5.02 -4.55 -12.83
CA GLY A 87 4.63 -3.70 -13.95
C GLY A 87 3.51 -2.72 -13.62
N GLU A 88 3.44 -1.65 -14.39
CA GLU A 88 2.35 -0.69 -14.39
C GLU A 88 1.83 -0.52 -15.81
N LEU A 89 0.54 -0.79 -16.03
CA LEU A 89 -0.16 -0.53 -17.29
C LEU A 89 -1.05 0.71 -17.14
N ASN A 90 -1.28 1.44 -18.24
CA ASN A 90 -2.24 2.53 -18.28
C ASN A 90 -3.69 2.01 -18.46
N ALA A 91 -4.65 2.93 -18.57
CA ALA A 91 -6.06 2.60 -18.81
C ALA A 91 -6.28 1.79 -20.11
N GLN A 92 -5.39 1.91 -21.09
CA GLN A 92 -5.40 1.18 -22.37
C GLN A 92 -4.65 -0.17 -22.29
N LEU A 93 -4.29 -0.64 -21.09
CA LEU A 93 -3.52 -1.87 -20.84
C LEU A 93 -2.10 -1.87 -21.46
N GLN A 94 -1.59 -0.71 -21.88
CA GLN A 94 -0.22 -0.58 -22.39
C GLN A 94 0.75 -0.50 -21.23
N CYS A 95 1.85 -1.25 -21.31
CA CYS A 95 2.89 -1.21 -20.29
C CYS A 95 3.59 0.14 -20.30
N THR A 96 3.60 0.82 -19.16
CA THR A 96 4.25 2.13 -18.98
C THR A 96 5.53 2.02 -18.15
N LYS A 97 5.61 1.03 -17.26
CA LYS A 97 6.79 0.80 -16.42
C LYS A 97 6.96 -0.67 -16.10
N MET A 98 8.20 -1.10 -16.05
CA MET A 98 8.62 -2.38 -15.48
C MET A 98 9.75 -2.17 -14.48
N ASN A 99 9.67 -2.85 -13.35
CA ASN A 99 10.59 -2.70 -12.24
C ASN A 99 10.87 -4.04 -11.57
N ARG A 100 11.95 -4.09 -10.78
CA ARG A 100 12.06 -5.10 -9.73
C ARG A 100 10.99 -4.84 -8.65
N PRO A 101 10.57 -5.87 -7.90
CA PRO A 101 9.74 -5.72 -6.73
C PRO A 101 10.37 -4.76 -5.72
N TRP A 102 9.54 -4.19 -4.86
CA TRP A 102 10.03 -3.37 -3.76
C TRP A 102 10.73 -4.24 -2.70
N ASP A 103 11.98 -3.91 -2.39
CA ASP A 103 12.67 -4.42 -1.22
C ASP A 103 12.29 -3.58 -0.02
N ARG A 104 11.97 -4.25 1.09
CA ARG A 104 11.53 -3.62 2.33
C ARG A 104 12.72 -3.52 3.27
N PHE A 105 13.15 -2.31 3.58
CA PHE A 105 14.29 -2.04 4.47
C PHE A 105 13.84 -1.82 5.91
N LEU A 106 12.67 -1.21 6.10
CA LEU A 106 12.05 -1.04 7.41
C LEU A 106 10.55 -1.26 7.28
N VAL A 107 10.00 -2.08 8.16
CA VAL A 107 8.55 -2.24 8.31
C VAL A 107 8.23 -2.07 9.79
N THR A 108 7.53 -0.99 10.12
CA THR A 108 7.04 -0.73 11.48
C THR A 108 5.55 -0.50 11.44
N HIS A 109 4.85 -1.04 12.42
CA HIS A 109 3.42 -0.82 12.60
C HIS A 109 3.20 -0.06 13.90
N TYR A 110 2.25 0.85 13.90
CA TYR A 110 1.74 1.49 15.10
C TYR A 110 0.30 1.03 15.27
N VAL A 111 0.08 0.10 16.20
CA VAL A 111 -1.25 -0.40 16.53
C VAL A 111 -1.91 0.59 17.46
N ARG A 112 -3.15 0.93 17.15
CA ARG A 112 -3.89 1.98 17.86
C ARG A 112 -5.11 1.39 18.56
N SER A 113 -5.60 2.10 19.59
CA SER A 113 -6.84 1.76 20.27
C SER A 113 -8.08 2.06 19.42
N GLN A 114 -7.95 2.97 18.46
CA GLN A 114 -8.94 3.34 17.45
C GLN A 114 -8.39 3.03 16.07
N MET A 115 -9.26 2.74 15.11
CA MET A 115 -8.86 2.58 13.71
C MET A 115 -8.53 3.93 13.06
N PRO A 116 -7.68 3.97 12.02
CA PRO A 116 -6.88 2.88 11.49
C PRO A 116 -5.60 2.64 12.31
N ASP A 117 -5.02 1.45 12.22
CA ASP A 117 -3.60 1.24 12.53
C ASP A 117 -2.75 1.89 11.42
N LEU A 118 -1.49 2.22 11.73
CA LEU A 118 -0.56 2.78 10.74
C LEU A 118 0.58 1.82 10.43
N ARG A 119 1.01 1.79 9.18
CA ARG A 119 2.23 1.11 8.73
C ARG A 119 3.22 2.10 8.15
N PHE A 120 4.39 2.19 8.76
CA PHE A 120 5.55 2.91 8.25
C PHE A 120 6.46 1.92 7.51
N LEU A 121 6.61 2.12 6.21
CA LEU A 121 7.34 1.22 5.31
C LEU A 121 8.39 2.00 4.54
N VAL A 122 9.67 1.75 4.85
CA VAL A 122 10.78 2.19 4.01
C VAL A 122 11.07 1.10 3.00
N ARG A 123 10.99 1.45 1.71
CA ARG A 123 11.24 0.53 0.62
C ARG A 123 12.06 1.19 -0.48
N ALA A 124 12.81 0.37 -1.21
CA ALA A 124 13.53 0.83 -2.40
C ALA A 124 13.52 -0.24 -3.48
N ARG A 125 13.85 0.14 -4.71
CA ARG A 125 13.96 -0.79 -5.84
C ARG A 125 15.39 -0.88 -6.32
N HIS A 126 15.86 -2.11 -6.52
CA HIS A 126 17.07 -2.34 -7.28
C HIS A 126 16.87 -1.93 -8.76
N PRO A 127 17.92 -1.39 -9.40
CA PRO A 127 17.86 -1.03 -10.81
C PRO A 127 17.62 -2.27 -11.68
N ILE A 128 16.86 -2.10 -12.76
CA ILE A 128 16.60 -3.13 -13.76
C ILE A 128 17.30 -2.75 -15.07
N LYS A 129 17.81 -3.75 -15.80
CA LYS A 129 18.48 -3.52 -17.09
C LYS A 129 17.46 -3.03 -18.12
N LYS A 130 17.79 -1.95 -18.85
CA LYS A 130 16.91 -1.34 -19.85
C LYS A 130 16.37 -2.34 -20.87
N ARG A 131 17.23 -3.21 -21.42
CA ARG A 131 16.82 -4.27 -22.37
C ARG A 131 15.70 -5.20 -21.86
N ILE A 132 15.60 -5.38 -20.54
CA ILE A 132 14.52 -6.18 -19.94
C ILE A 132 13.24 -5.36 -19.96
N VAL A 133 13.31 -4.09 -19.55
CA VAL A 133 12.17 -3.17 -19.54
C VAL A 133 11.59 -2.99 -20.94
N ASP A 134 12.44 -2.69 -21.92
CA ASP A 134 12.03 -2.42 -23.31
C ASP A 134 11.21 -3.60 -23.90
N ALA A 135 11.61 -4.84 -23.62
CA ALA A 135 10.89 -6.04 -24.08
C ALA A 135 9.43 -6.10 -23.60
N TYR A 136 9.12 -5.58 -22.41
CA TYR A 136 7.74 -5.54 -21.89
C TYR A 136 6.99 -4.29 -22.31
N LEU A 137 7.67 -3.15 -22.51
CA LEU A 137 7.03 -1.91 -22.96
C LEU A 137 6.42 -2.05 -24.37
N GLU A 138 7.00 -2.92 -25.20
CA GLU A 138 6.58 -3.16 -26.58
C GLU A 138 5.63 -4.37 -26.73
N THR A 139 5.33 -5.07 -25.63
CA THR A 139 4.54 -6.32 -25.66
C THR A 139 3.17 -6.14 -25.01
N ASP A 140 2.14 -6.69 -25.65
CA ASP A 140 0.82 -6.84 -25.04
C ASP A 140 0.89 -7.82 -23.86
N ILE A 141 0.58 -7.33 -22.66
CA ILE A 141 0.62 -8.15 -21.43
C ILE A 141 -0.77 -8.66 -21.07
N LEU A 142 -1.76 -7.77 -21.09
CA LEU A 142 -3.14 -8.05 -20.75
C LEU A 142 -4.05 -7.67 -21.92
N ARG A 143 -5.17 -8.38 -22.04
CA ARG A 143 -6.27 -8.04 -22.95
C ARG A 143 -7.58 -8.00 -22.18
N SER A 144 -8.34 -6.94 -22.42
CA SER A 144 -9.71 -6.83 -21.91
C SER A 144 -10.65 -7.67 -22.78
N THR A 145 -11.50 -8.46 -22.14
CA THR A 145 -12.70 -9.07 -22.71
C THR A 145 -13.93 -8.37 -22.12
N ARG A 146 -15.14 -8.69 -22.61
CA ARG A 146 -16.38 -7.99 -22.17
C ARG A 146 -16.57 -7.99 -20.65
N ASP A 147 -16.13 -9.05 -19.97
CA ASP A 147 -16.39 -9.27 -18.54
C ASP A 147 -15.12 -9.52 -17.70
N SER A 148 -13.92 -9.52 -18.31
CA SER A 148 -12.68 -9.87 -17.59
C SER A 148 -11.42 -9.31 -18.22
N VAL A 149 -10.31 -9.35 -17.49
CA VAL A 149 -8.97 -9.10 -18.02
C VAL A 149 -8.17 -10.39 -17.99
N GLN A 150 -7.56 -10.74 -19.12
CA GLN A 150 -6.78 -11.98 -19.27
C GLN A 150 -5.33 -11.69 -19.64
N SER A 151 -4.42 -12.54 -19.18
CA SER A 151 -3.02 -12.50 -19.59
C SER A 151 -2.88 -12.99 -21.02
N VAL A 152 -2.25 -12.18 -21.87
CA VAL A 152 -1.85 -12.55 -23.25
C VAL A 152 -0.32 -12.52 -23.43
N LEU A 153 0.41 -12.36 -22.32
CA LEU A 153 1.87 -12.33 -22.29
C LEU A 153 2.47 -13.61 -22.88
N SER A 154 3.47 -13.45 -23.75
CA SER A 154 4.22 -14.59 -24.29
C SER A 154 4.89 -15.40 -23.16
N PRO A 155 4.83 -16.74 -23.18
CA PRO A 155 5.46 -17.59 -22.16
C PRO A 155 6.96 -17.33 -21.95
N GLU A 156 7.67 -16.87 -22.98
CA GLU A 156 9.11 -16.53 -22.90
C GLU A 156 9.39 -15.34 -21.97
N LEU A 157 8.40 -14.46 -21.82
CA LEU A 157 8.44 -13.28 -20.95
C LEU A 157 7.88 -13.57 -19.55
N GLY A 158 7.34 -14.77 -19.33
CA GLY A 158 6.86 -15.25 -18.04
C GLY A 158 5.34 -15.32 -17.94
N GLU A 159 4.84 -15.36 -16.71
CA GLU A 159 3.43 -15.52 -16.38
C GLU A 159 2.96 -14.38 -15.46
N VAL A 160 1.80 -13.79 -15.78
CA VAL A 160 1.15 -12.80 -14.90
C VAL A 160 0.52 -13.54 -13.72
N CYS A 161 1.14 -13.44 -12.54
CA CYS A 161 0.67 -14.11 -11.32
C CYS A 161 -0.17 -13.21 -10.41
N TYR A 162 -0.25 -11.92 -10.75
CA TYR A 162 -1.09 -10.95 -10.05
C TYR A 162 -1.46 -9.80 -10.99
N CYS A 163 -2.71 -9.35 -10.94
CA CYS A 163 -3.18 -8.12 -11.57
C CYS A 163 -4.25 -7.45 -10.68
N CYS A 164 -4.12 -6.15 -10.47
CA CYS A 164 -5.23 -5.33 -10.00
C CYS A 164 -5.37 -4.06 -10.83
N GLU A 165 -6.62 -3.69 -11.07
CA GLU A 165 -6.98 -2.33 -11.45
C GLU A 165 -6.82 -1.40 -10.25
N ARG A 166 -6.39 -0.17 -10.52
CA ARG A 166 -6.24 0.90 -9.56
C ARG A 166 -6.76 2.20 -10.15
N VAL A 167 -7.66 2.88 -9.45
CA VAL A 167 -7.98 4.29 -9.70
C VAL A 167 -7.23 5.11 -8.66
N ILE A 168 -6.30 5.96 -9.13
CA ILE A 168 -5.36 6.66 -8.26
C ILE A 168 -5.56 8.16 -8.38
N ARG A 169 -5.66 8.84 -7.23
CA ARG A 169 -5.59 10.31 -7.09
C ARG A 169 -4.44 10.70 -6.19
N LYS A 170 -3.79 11.82 -6.49
CA LYS A 170 -2.63 12.28 -5.73
C LYS A 170 -2.67 13.77 -5.49
N TRP A 171 -2.42 14.15 -4.25
CA TRP A 171 -2.14 15.51 -3.84
C TRP A 171 -0.70 15.61 -3.37
N ALA A 172 -0.04 16.74 -3.59
CA ALA A 172 1.34 16.94 -3.17
C ALA A 172 1.55 18.31 -2.53
N MET A 173 2.44 18.36 -1.54
CA MET A 173 2.97 19.59 -0.95
C MET A 173 4.47 19.43 -0.66
N ARG A 174 5.13 20.55 -0.36
CA ARG A 174 6.48 20.55 0.21
C ARG A 174 6.35 20.66 1.72
N THR A 175 7.04 19.77 2.42
CA THR A 175 7.15 19.73 3.88
C THR A 175 8.07 20.83 4.40
N GLN A 176 8.06 21.05 5.71
CA GLN A 176 8.98 21.98 6.35
C GLN A 176 10.44 21.49 6.25
N ALA A 177 10.63 20.17 6.30
CA ALA A 177 11.93 19.53 6.07
C ALA A 177 12.39 19.56 4.59
N GLY A 178 11.63 20.17 3.68
CA GLY A 178 12.04 20.37 2.30
C GLY A 178 11.93 19.13 1.41
N VAL A 179 11.17 18.12 1.81
CA VAL A 179 10.81 16.96 0.96
C VAL A 179 9.39 17.09 0.41
N THR A 180 9.10 16.38 -0.68
CA THR A 180 7.74 16.33 -1.25
C THR A 180 6.94 15.24 -0.56
N LEU A 181 5.84 15.62 0.08
CA LEU A 181 4.86 14.72 0.67
C LEU A 181 3.67 14.57 -0.26
N GLN A 182 3.24 13.34 -0.49
CA GLN A 182 2.09 13.02 -1.34
C GLN A 182 1.02 12.29 -0.54
N LEU A 183 -0.23 12.76 -0.61
CA LEU A 183 -1.40 11.99 -0.22
C LEU A 183 -1.80 11.18 -1.44
N VAL A 184 -1.89 9.86 -1.29
CA VAL A 184 -2.28 8.96 -2.38
C VAL A 184 -3.53 8.22 -1.97
N GLU A 185 -4.60 8.45 -2.73
CA GLU A 185 -5.82 7.66 -2.72
C GLU A 185 -5.70 6.59 -3.79
N THR A 186 -5.95 5.34 -3.43
CA THR A 186 -5.99 4.22 -4.38
C THR A 186 -7.24 3.40 -4.14
N ARG A 187 -8.17 3.40 -5.09
CA ARG A 187 -9.21 2.36 -5.17
C ARG A 187 -8.63 1.19 -5.95
N ARG A 188 -8.52 0.04 -5.31
CA ARG A 188 -7.89 -1.17 -5.86
C ARG A 188 -8.94 -2.24 -6.07
N THR A 189 -8.98 -2.79 -7.28
CA THR A 189 -9.87 -3.90 -7.67
C THR A 189 -9.04 -5.05 -8.21
N PRO A 190 -8.83 -6.12 -7.42
CA PRO A 190 -8.08 -7.30 -7.84
C PRO A 190 -8.78 -8.02 -9.01
N LEU A 191 -8.02 -8.38 -10.04
CA LEU A 191 -8.54 -9.00 -11.28
C LEU A 191 -7.96 -10.40 -11.51
N ILE A 192 -6.65 -10.56 -11.28
CA ILE A 192 -5.96 -11.85 -11.35
C ILE A 192 -5.29 -12.05 -9.99
N ILE A 193 -5.73 -13.07 -9.26
CA ILE A 193 -5.24 -13.38 -7.92
C ILE A 193 -4.82 -14.83 -7.82
N THR A 194 -3.75 -15.07 -7.06
CA THR A 194 -3.22 -16.42 -6.77
C THR A 194 -3.31 -16.76 -5.28
N LYS A 195 -3.85 -15.85 -4.47
CA LYS A 195 -4.02 -16.01 -3.01
C LYS A 195 -5.46 -15.71 -2.62
N ALA A 196 -6.09 -16.66 -1.96
CA ALA A 196 -7.42 -16.49 -1.39
C ALA A 196 -7.42 -15.34 -0.36
N GLY A 197 -8.50 -14.55 -0.36
CA GLY A 197 -8.68 -13.43 0.58
C GLY A 197 -8.09 -12.08 0.15
N ASP A 198 -7.46 -11.99 -1.03
CA ASP A 198 -7.23 -10.70 -1.72
C ASP A 198 -8.35 -10.43 -2.74
N GLU A 199 -9.54 -10.98 -2.49
CA GLU A 199 -10.76 -10.86 -3.30
C GLU A 199 -11.54 -9.66 -2.77
N GLY A 200 -11.72 -8.62 -3.59
CA GLY A 200 -12.56 -7.49 -3.23
C GLY A 200 -11.92 -6.14 -3.52
N GLU A 201 -12.78 -5.22 -3.94
CA GLU A 201 -12.44 -3.81 -4.07
C GLU A 201 -12.17 -3.20 -2.69
N ARG A 202 -11.17 -2.33 -2.61
CA ARG A 202 -10.89 -1.55 -1.41
C ARG A 202 -10.30 -0.19 -1.72
N LEU A 203 -10.56 0.76 -0.83
CA LEU A 203 -9.95 2.07 -0.81
C LEU A 203 -8.71 2.03 0.09
N GLU A 204 -7.62 2.65 -0.33
CA GLU A 204 -6.36 2.73 0.40
C GLU A 204 -5.92 4.21 0.42
N TYR A 205 -5.54 4.72 1.60
CA TYR A 205 -4.88 6.03 1.75
C TYR A 205 -3.48 5.84 2.31
N GLU A 206 -2.50 6.44 1.64
CA GLU A 206 -1.11 6.41 2.07
C GLU A 206 -0.46 7.81 1.92
N TRP A 207 0.37 8.19 2.87
CA TRP A 207 1.40 9.20 2.63
C TRP A 207 2.58 8.56 1.90
N ILE A 208 3.04 9.17 0.82
CA ILE A 208 4.25 8.76 0.12
C ILE A 208 5.25 9.91 0.12
N VAL A 209 6.48 9.59 0.51
CA VAL A 209 7.62 10.51 0.51
C VAL A 209 8.78 9.85 -0.19
N VAL A 210 9.31 10.49 -1.23
CA VAL A 210 10.57 10.08 -1.83
C VAL A 210 11.69 10.35 -0.83
N LEU A 211 12.48 9.33 -0.51
CA LEU A 211 13.56 9.49 0.44
C LEU A 211 14.65 10.41 -0.14
N PRO A 212 15.16 11.36 0.66
CA PRO A 212 16.17 12.28 0.18
C PRO A 212 17.47 11.56 -0.16
N GLN A 213 18.15 12.04 -1.19
CA GLN A 213 19.49 11.54 -1.54
C GLN A 213 20.53 12.13 -0.59
N LYS A 214 21.67 11.43 -0.40
CA LYS A 214 22.75 11.87 0.51
C LYS A 214 23.22 13.31 0.23
N ALA A 215 23.12 13.77 -1.01
CA ALA A 215 23.51 15.12 -1.41
C ALA A 215 22.57 16.23 -0.89
N GLU A 216 21.32 15.91 -0.55
CA GLU A 216 20.27 16.88 -0.21
C GLU A 216 20.36 17.39 1.25
N ARG A 217 21.24 16.81 2.08
CA ARG A 217 21.55 17.24 3.47
C ARG A 217 20.31 17.54 4.33
N VAL A 218 19.30 16.69 4.26
CA VAL A 218 18.08 16.82 5.06
C VAL A 218 18.35 16.37 6.50
N ASP A 219 17.82 17.10 7.48
CA ASP A 219 17.77 16.64 8.87
C ASP A 219 16.80 15.48 9.00
N VAL A 220 17.35 14.27 9.11
CA VAL A 220 16.58 13.02 9.18
C VAL A 220 15.75 12.95 10.47
N ALA A 221 16.23 13.51 11.58
CA ALA A 221 15.50 13.47 12.84
C ALA A 221 14.27 14.38 12.78
N ALA A 222 14.45 15.62 12.30
CA ALA A 222 13.35 16.56 12.09
C ALA A 222 12.33 16.01 11.08
N LEU A 223 12.81 15.47 9.96
CA LEU A 223 11.93 14.83 8.97
C LEU A 223 11.14 13.66 9.57
N SER A 224 11.79 12.79 10.35
CA SER A 224 11.12 11.64 10.95
C SER A 224 10.02 12.06 11.94
N ALA A 225 10.26 13.12 12.73
CA ALA A 225 9.25 13.69 13.61
C ALA A 225 8.07 14.28 12.82
N GLU A 226 8.35 15.06 11.78
CA GLU A 226 7.31 15.65 10.92
C GLU A 226 6.44 14.55 10.27
N LEU A 227 7.06 13.49 9.77
CA LEU A 227 6.36 12.36 9.15
C LEU A 227 5.57 11.51 10.15
N TRP A 228 6.05 11.39 11.39
CA TRP A 228 5.28 10.78 12.47
C TRP A 228 3.99 11.57 12.76
N ASP A 229 4.08 12.90 12.77
CA ASP A 229 2.93 13.77 12.99
C ASP A 229 1.91 13.67 11.85
N TYR A 230 2.36 13.65 10.58
CA TYR A 230 1.47 13.41 9.44
C TYR A 230 0.81 12.04 9.48
N GLY A 231 1.53 11.00 9.92
CA GLY A 231 0.95 9.68 10.14
C GLY A 231 -0.21 9.73 11.14
N ASN A 232 0.00 10.37 12.30
CA ASN A 232 -1.05 10.54 13.30
C ASN A 232 -2.21 11.40 12.81
N LEU A 233 -1.94 12.45 12.03
CA LEU A 233 -2.96 13.28 11.42
C LEU A 233 -3.85 12.47 10.48
N LEU A 234 -3.25 11.67 9.58
CA LEU A 234 -3.99 10.77 8.69
C LEU A 234 -4.88 9.82 9.46
N ALA A 235 -4.35 9.22 10.53
CA ALA A 235 -5.11 8.29 11.35
C ALA A 235 -6.33 8.98 11.99
N ARG A 236 -6.16 10.18 12.55
CA ARG A 236 -7.23 10.97 13.19
C ARG A 236 -8.33 11.37 12.21
N GLU A 237 -7.97 11.78 11.00
CA GLU A 237 -8.97 12.20 10.00
C GLU A 237 -9.72 10.99 9.41
N LEU A 238 -9.11 9.81 9.42
CA LEU A 238 -9.76 8.58 8.98
C LEU A 238 -10.65 7.95 10.07
N GLU A 239 -10.36 8.17 11.35
CA GLU A 239 -11.08 7.58 12.50
C GLU A 239 -12.61 7.52 12.32
N PRO A 240 -13.33 8.62 12.01
CA PRO A 240 -14.79 8.61 12.01
C PRO A 240 -15.40 7.65 10.98
N GLY A 241 -14.78 7.53 9.80
CA GLY A 241 -15.23 6.59 8.77
C GLY A 241 -14.74 5.16 8.98
N MET A 242 -13.79 4.95 9.89
CA MET A 242 -13.11 3.68 10.09
C MET A 242 -13.60 2.89 11.32
N GLU A 243 -14.57 3.44 12.07
CA GLU A 243 -15.12 2.80 13.27
C GLU A 243 -15.67 1.39 13.00
N GLU A 244 -16.31 1.18 11.85
CA GLU A 244 -16.87 -0.12 11.47
C GLU A 244 -15.80 -1.22 11.28
N PHE A 245 -14.55 -0.82 11.00
CA PHE A 245 -13.43 -1.75 10.89
C PHE A 245 -12.76 -2.08 12.24
N LEU A 246 -13.19 -1.47 13.35
CA LEU A 246 -12.91 -1.92 14.71
C LEU A 246 -13.66 -3.23 14.95
N SER A 247 -13.29 -4.28 14.23
CA SER A 247 -13.81 -5.63 14.48
C SER A 247 -13.39 -6.07 15.89
N HIS A 248 -14.32 -5.94 16.83
CA HIS A 248 -14.29 -6.65 18.09
C HIS A 248 -14.51 -8.12 17.77
N THR A 249 -13.57 -8.99 18.13
CA THR A 249 -13.83 -10.43 18.11
C THR A 249 -14.91 -10.74 19.14
N MET A 250 -16.17 -10.85 18.72
CA MET A 250 -17.21 -11.44 19.56
C MET A 250 -17.11 -12.96 19.52
N THR A 251 -17.13 -13.49 20.74
CA THR A 251 -17.28 -14.88 21.23
C THR A 251 -17.37 -15.99 20.20
N ALA A 252 -16.57 -17.04 20.45
CA ALA A 252 -16.69 -18.35 19.84
C ALA A 252 -18.17 -18.78 19.76
N ALA A 253 -18.77 -18.61 18.58
CA ALA A 253 -19.98 -19.34 18.25
C ALA A 253 -19.53 -20.78 17.98
N ALA A 254 -19.83 -21.62 18.97
CA ALA A 254 -19.91 -23.07 18.93
C ALA A 254 -18.90 -23.80 18.03
N SER A 255 -17.84 -24.31 18.66
CA SER A 255 -17.34 -25.62 18.30
C SER A 255 -18.51 -26.62 18.29
N TYR A 256 -18.89 -27.08 17.09
CA TYR A 256 -19.43 -28.41 16.87
C TYR A 256 -18.44 -29.17 16.01
#